data_AF-A0A1F5ZQN5-F1
#
_entry.id   AF-A0A1F5ZQN5-F1
#
_cell.length_a   1.000
_cell.length_b   1.000
_cell.length_c   1.000
_cell.angle_alpha   90.00
_cell.angle_beta   90.00
_cell.angle_gamma   90.00
#
_symmetry.space_group_name_H-M   'P 1'
#
loop_
_entity.id
_entity.type
_entity.pdbx_description
1 polymer ?
#
loop_
_entity_poly.entity_id
_entity_poly.type
_entity_poly.pdbx_seq_one_letter_code
_entity_poly.pdbx_strand_id
1 'polypeptide(L)'
;MTLSNLYKLIQKRKKEMPTNSYTADLFRAGPDRIIQKFGEESVEAIIAAKNGNKKEIISEIADTWFNMLILLVYFNISIKNIENELAKRRYTKAGKSKSTNDTILTYD
;
A
#
# COMPACT_ATOMS: atom_id res chain seq x y z
N MET A 1 -10.24 4.35 -13.50
CA MET A 1 -10.54 4.63 -12.08
C MET A 1 -9.23 4.99 -11.36
N THR A 2 -9.21 5.97 -10.45
CA THR A 2 -8.00 6.33 -9.67
C THR A 2 -8.01 5.66 -8.29
N LEU A 3 -6.85 5.55 -7.63
CA LEU A 3 -6.76 4.99 -6.26
C LEU A 3 -7.56 5.82 -5.24
N SER A 4 -7.56 7.16 -5.37
CA SER A 4 -8.36 8.04 -4.51
C SER A 4 -9.87 7.81 -4.69
N ASN A 5 -10.34 7.66 -5.93
CA ASN A 5 -11.75 7.38 -6.20
C ASN A 5 -12.15 5.98 -5.73
N LEU A 6 -11.27 4.99 -5.90
CA LEU A 6 -11.47 3.63 -5.40
C LEU A 6 -11.52 3.59 -3.86
N TYR A 7 -10.63 4.30 -3.18
CA TYR A 7 -10.65 4.42 -1.72
C TYR A 7 -11.96 5.04 -1.21
N LYS A 8 -12.43 6.13 -1.83
CA LYS A 8 -13.74 6.73 -1.50
C LYS A 8 -14.90 5.75 -1.72
N LEU A 9 -14.86 4.96 -2.79
CA LEU A 9 -15.85 3.93 -3.07
C LEU A 9 -15.82 2.82 -1.99
N ILE A 10 -14.64 2.38 -1.57
CA ILE A 10 -14.47 1.39 -0.50
C ILE A 10 -15.00 1.94 0.83
N GLN A 11 -14.71 3.19 1.17
CA GLN A 11 -15.28 3.85 2.36
C GLN A 11 -16.81 3.89 2.31
N LYS A 12 -17.39 4.25 1.16
CA LYS A 12 -18.83 4.24 0.95
C LYS A 12 -19.41 2.83 1.19
N ARG A 13 -18.78 1.79 0.63
CA ARG A 13 -19.20 0.39 0.83
C ARG A 13 -19.06 -0.10 2.27
N LYS A 14 -18.01 0.31 3.00
CA LYS A 14 -17.87 0.03 4.44
C LYS A 14 -19.04 0.63 5.24
N LYS A 15 -19.51 1.82 4.86
CA LYS A 15 -20.63 2.50 5.52
C LYS A 15 -21.98 1.89 5.15
N GLU A 16 -22.19 1.60 3.88
CA GLU A 16 -23.49 1.14 3.36
C GLU A 16 -23.72 -0.36 3.52
N MET A 17 -22.65 -1.15 3.62
CA MET A 17 -22.69 -2.62 3.74
C MET A 17 -23.68 -3.31 2.79
N PRO A 18 -23.62 -3.06 1.46
CA PRO A 18 -24.53 -3.69 0.51
C PRO A 18 -24.39 -5.22 0.54
N THR A 19 -25.52 -5.92 0.42
CA THR A 19 -25.61 -7.39 0.55
C THR A 19 -24.86 -8.15 -0.55
N ASN A 20 -24.82 -7.63 -1.78
CA ASN A 20 -24.14 -8.25 -2.92
C ASN A 20 -22.84 -7.52 -3.27
N SER A 21 -21.91 -7.42 -2.32
CA SER A 21 -20.63 -6.77 -2.56
C SER A 21 -19.49 -7.48 -1.87
N TYR A 22 -18.52 -7.93 -2.68
CA TYR A 22 -17.25 -8.49 -2.22
C TYR A 22 -16.57 -7.62 -1.14
N THR A 23 -16.57 -6.29 -1.33
CA THR A 23 -16.01 -5.36 -0.35
C THR A 23 -16.75 -5.43 1.00
N ALA A 24 -18.08 -5.53 0.98
CA ALA A 24 -18.87 -5.65 2.20
C ALA A 24 -18.69 -7.02 2.86
N ASP A 25 -18.55 -8.09 2.08
CA ASP A 25 -18.24 -9.43 2.59
C ASP A 25 -16.91 -9.46 3.34
N LEU A 26 -15.86 -8.83 2.78
CA LEU A 26 -14.56 -8.69 3.46
C LEU A 26 -14.68 -7.91 4.78
N PHE A 27 -15.41 -6.79 4.78
CA PHE A 27 -15.63 -6.03 6.02
C PHE A 27 -16.44 -6.82 7.06
N ARG A 28 -17.41 -7.63 6.63
CA ARG A 28 -18.16 -8.53 7.52
C ARG A 28 -17.28 -9.65 8.08
N ALA A 29 -16.35 -10.17 7.29
CA ALA A 29 -15.42 -11.22 7.69
C ALA A 29 -14.35 -10.74 8.68
N GLY A 30 -14.10 -9.42 8.74
CA GLY A 30 -13.24 -8.81 9.75
C GLY A 30 -11.75 -8.71 9.36
N PRO A 31 -10.90 -8.30 10.32
CA PRO A 31 -9.52 -7.89 10.05
C PRO A 31 -8.67 -9.03 9.51
N ASP A 32 -8.81 -10.23 10.08
CA ASP A 32 -7.99 -11.39 9.74
C ASP A 32 -8.16 -11.78 8.28
N ARG A 33 -9.41 -11.78 7.78
CA ARG A 33 -9.68 -12.07 6.37
C ARG A 33 -9.13 -11.00 5.43
N ILE A 34 -9.20 -9.73 5.83
CA ILE A 34 -8.67 -8.60 5.05
C ILE A 34 -7.14 -8.68 4.96
N ILE A 35 -6.46 -8.94 6.10
CA ILE A 35 -5.01 -9.11 6.17
C ILE A 35 -4.59 -10.32 5.34
N GLN A 36 -5.31 -11.44 5.46
CA GLN A 36 -5.07 -12.64 4.68
C GLN A 36 -5.13 -12.35 3.19
N LYS A 37 -6.20 -11.70 2.71
CA LYS A 37 -6.32 -11.36 1.28
C LYS A 37 -5.19 -10.47 0.81
N PHE A 38 -4.83 -9.42 1.55
CA PHE A 38 -3.68 -8.58 1.19
C PHE A 38 -2.38 -9.39 1.08
N GLY A 39 -2.16 -10.35 2.00
CA GLY A 39 -1.02 -11.26 1.95
C GLY A 39 -1.02 -12.20 0.75
N GLU A 40 -2.17 -12.82 0.45
CA GLU A 40 -2.37 -13.71 -0.71
C GLU A 40 -2.01 -12.99 -2.02
N GLU A 41 -2.64 -11.85 -2.29
CA GLU A 41 -2.39 -11.10 -3.55
C GLU A 41 -0.95 -10.62 -3.65
N SER A 42 -0.32 -10.27 -2.51
CA SER A 42 1.09 -9.86 -2.50
C SER A 42 2.01 -11.01 -2.92
N VAL A 43 1.70 -12.24 -2.51
CA VAL A 43 2.46 -13.43 -2.92
C VAL A 43 2.19 -13.77 -4.38
N GLU A 44 0.94 -13.66 -4.85
CA GLU A 44 0.56 -13.86 -6.25
C GLU A 44 1.27 -12.85 -7.17
N ALA A 45 1.34 -11.58 -6.77
CA ALA A 45 2.09 -10.55 -7.49
C ALA A 45 3.60 -10.87 -7.59
N ILE A 46 4.19 -11.42 -6.52
CA ILE A 46 5.59 -11.88 -6.54
C ILE A 46 5.77 -13.05 -7.52
N ILE A 47 4.84 -14.01 -7.53
CA ILE A 47 4.89 -15.16 -8.43
C ILE A 47 4.72 -14.72 -9.89
N ALA A 48 3.76 -13.84 -10.18
CA ALA A 48 3.56 -13.27 -11.50
C ALA A 48 4.81 -12.53 -12.01
N ALA A 49 5.46 -11.76 -11.12
CA ALA A 49 6.72 -11.07 -11.42
C ALA A 49 7.85 -12.07 -11.73
N LYS A 50 7.98 -13.13 -10.93
CA LYS A 50 8.96 -14.20 -11.17
C LYS A 50 8.76 -14.88 -12.52
N ASN A 51 7.52 -15.09 -12.94
CA ASN A 51 7.18 -15.74 -14.20
C ASN A 51 7.33 -14.82 -15.42
N GLY A 52 7.54 -13.52 -15.22
CA GLY A 52 7.73 -12.55 -16.30
C GLY A 52 6.47 -12.27 -17.15
N ASN A 53 5.29 -12.75 -16.73
CA ASN A 53 4.05 -12.50 -17.42
C ASN A 53 3.50 -11.11 -17.08
N LYS A 54 3.72 -10.14 -17.97
CA LYS A 54 3.27 -8.75 -17.78
C LYS A 54 1.77 -8.63 -17.50
N LYS A 55 0.94 -9.51 -18.08
CA LYS A 55 -0.51 -9.43 -17.93
C LYS A 55 -0.94 -9.85 -16.53
N GLU A 56 -0.36 -10.95 -16.03
CA GLU A 56 -0.55 -11.39 -14.65
C GLU A 56 0.00 -10.35 -13.67
N ILE A 57 1.21 -9.82 -13.90
CA ILE A 57 1.81 -8.80 -13.03
C ILE A 57 0.87 -7.60 -12.84
N ILE A 58 0.30 -7.09 -13.93
CA ILE A 58 -0.63 -5.95 -13.86
C ILE A 58 -1.89 -6.32 -13.07
N SER A 59 -2.42 -7.53 -13.28
CA SER A 59 -3.61 -8.02 -12.58
C SER A 59 -3.36 -8.14 -11.08
N GLU A 60 -2.33 -8.88 -10.69
CA GLU A 60 -2.03 -9.17 -9.29
C GLU A 60 -1.60 -7.91 -8.51
N ILE A 61 -0.90 -6.97 -9.15
CA ILE A 61 -0.61 -5.67 -8.53
C ILE A 61 -1.89 -4.86 -8.31
N ALA A 62 -2.84 -4.91 -9.26
CA ALA A 62 -4.12 -4.23 -9.10
C ALA A 62 -4.94 -4.81 -7.93
N ASP A 63 -4.96 -6.14 -7.79
CA ASP A 63 -5.65 -6.82 -6.69
C ASP A 63 -4.94 -6.60 -5.35
N THR A 64 -3.60 -6.58 -5.34
CA THR A 64 -2.79 -6.19 -4.18
C THR A 64 -3.15 -4.77 -3.73
N TRP A 65 -3.19 -3.81 -4.66
CA TRP A 65 -3.55 -2.42 -4.34
C TRP A 65 -5.00 -2.29 -3.88
N PHE A 66 -5.94 -3.03 -4.48
CA PHE A 66 -7.33 -3.05 -4.05
C PHE A 66 -7.45 -3.52 -2.60
N ASN A 67 -6.85 -4.68 -2.25
CA ASN A 67 -6.90 -5.22 -0.90
C ASN A 67 -6.11 -4.35 0.10
N MET A 68 -5.01 -3.71 -0.33
CA MET A 68 -4.32 -2.70 0.47
C MET A 68 -5.25 -1.51 0.80
N LEU A 69 -6.02 -0.99 -0.15
CA LEU A 69 -6.97 0.09 0.12
C LEU A 69 -8.08 -0.34 1.09
N ILE A 70 -8.56 -1.59 0.99
CA ILE A 70 -9.51 -2.15 1.98
C ILE A 70 -8.88 -2.20 3.36
N LEU A 71 -7.64 -2.67 3.48
CA LEU A 71 -6.87 -2.71 4.72
C LEU A 71 -6.74 -1.31 5.35
N LEU A 72 -6.37 -0.30 4.55
CA LEU A 72 -6.28 1.09 4.99
C LEU A 72 -7.63 1.62 5.49
N VAL A 73 -8.71 1.39 4.74
CA VAL A 73 -10.07 1.79 5.16
C VAL A 73 -10.51 1.06 6.43
N TYR A 74 -10.14 -0.21 6.60
CA TYR A 74 -10.45 -0.97 7.81
C TYR A 74 -9.82 -0.31 9.04
N PHE A 75 -8.51 -0.02 8.99
CA PHE A 75 -7.74 0.60 10.07
C PHE A 75 -7.86 2.14 10.15
N ASN A 76 -8.76 2.74 9.37
CA ASN A 76 -8.98 4.20 9.31
C ASN A 76 -7.71 5.01 8.95
N ILE A 77 -6.87 4.45 8.07
CA ILE A 77 -5.67 5.10 7.54
C ILE A 77 -5.99 5.71 6.19
N SER A 78 -5.74 7.01 6.01
CA SER A 78 -5.98 7.67 4.73
C SER A 78 -4.84 7.45 3.74
N ILE A 79 -5.13 7.53 2.43
CA ILE A 79 -4.10 7.61 1.39
C ILE A 79 -3.12 8.75 1.68
N LYS A 80 -3.61 9.88 2.21
CA LYS A 80 -2.75 11.02 2.58
C LYS A 80 -1.72 10.67 3.65
N ASN A 81 -2.05 9.79 4.59
CA ASN A 81 -1.08 9.29 5.57
C ASN A 81 0.06 8.53 4.89
N ILE A 82 -0.27 7.66 3.92
CA ILE A 82 0.72 6.91 3.12
C ILE A 82 1.56 7.84 2.25
N GLU A 83 0.94 8.81 1.57
CA GLU A 83 1.63 9.82 0.76
C GLU A 83 2.61 10.65 1.59
N ASN A 84 2.19 11.09 2.78
CA ASN A 84 3.04 11.87 3.68
C ASN A 84 4.26 11.03 4.14
N GLU A 85 4.06 9.75 4.43
CA GLU A 85 5.14 8.82 4.77
C GLU A 85 6.11 8.62 3.59
N LEU A 86 5.60 8.44 2.37
CA LEU A 86 6.43 8.35 1.17
C LEU A 86 7.20 9.65 0.88
N ALA A 87 6.59 10.81 1.13
CA ALA A 87 7.24 12.10 0.97
C ALA A 87 8.43 12.24 1.93
N LYS A 88 8.28 11.87 3.20
CA LYS A 88 9.38 11.85 4.18
C LYS A 88 10.57 11.02 3.69
N ARG A 89 10.32 9.85 3.10
CA ARG A 89 11.39 8.97 2.56
C ARG A 89 12.20 9.65 1.46
N ARG A 90 11.56 10.43 0.59
CA ARG A 90 12.27 11.20 -0.46
C ARG A 90 13.22 12.24 0.13
N TYR A 91 12.78 12.98 1.15
CA TYR A 91 13.63 13.97 1.83
C TYR A 91 14.80 13.32 2.58
N THR A 92 14.58 12.18 3.27
CA THR A 92 15.67 11.47 3.98
C THR A 92 16.73 10.87 3.06
N LYS A 93 16.40 10.51 1.81
CA LYS A 93 17.36 9.99 0.83
C LYS A 93 18.15 11.10 0.13
N ALA A 94 17.55 12.27 -0.09
CA ALA A 94 18.22 13.43 -0.69
C ALA A 94 19.20 14.13 0.28
N GLY A 95 18.97 14.05 1.59
CA GLY A 95 19.83 14.66 2.63
C GLY A 95 21.02 13.81 3.10
N LYS A 96 21.27 12.64 2.50
CA LYS A 96 22.47 11.80 2.76
C LYS A 96 23.52 11.94 1.65
N SER A 97 23.70 13.13 1.06
CA SER A 97 24.99 13.43 0.44
C SER A 97 26.01 13.62 1.58
N LYS A 98 27.14 12.92 1.48
CA LYS A 98 28.19 12.81 2.51
C LYS A 98 28.53 14.18 3.13
N SER A 99 28.31 14.35 4.42
CA SER A 99 29.12 15.30 5.21
C SER A 99 30.46 14.62 5.51
N THR A 100 31.40 14.68 4.56
CA THR A 100 32.82 14.53 4.88
C THR A 100 33.27 15.82 5.56
N ASN A 101 33.07 15.90 6.86
CA ASN A 101 33.92 16.72 7.73
C ASN A 101 34.85 15.76 8.46
N ASP A 102 35.86 15.26 7.74
CA ASP A 102 37.05 14.73 8.39
C ASP A 102 37.69 15.90 9.13
N THR A 103 37.50 15.89 10.44
CA THR A 103 38.26 16.72 11.37
C THR A 103 39.68 16.18 11.34
N ILE A 104 40.55 16.78 10.53
CA ILE A 104 41.99 16.61 10.72
C ILE A 104 42.36 17.49 11.90
N LEU A 105 42.51 16.83 13.05
CA LEU A 105 43.23 17.33 14.21
C LEU A 105 44.71 17.54 13.82
N THR A 106 45.15 18.79 13.97
CA THR A 106 46.47 19.30 14.42
C THR A 106 47.75 18.52 14.13
N TYR A 107 48.78 19.24 13.67
CA TYR A 107 50.08 19.29 14.38
C TYR A 107 50.69 20.70 14.24
N ASP A 108 51.26 21.17 15.36
CA ASP A 108 52.16 22.32 15.47
C ASP A 108 53.46 22.13 14.66
#